data_AF-A0A9Q1QTV5-F1
#
_entry.id   AF-A0A9Q1QTV5-F1
#
_cell.length_a   1.000
_cell.length_b   1.000
_cell.length_c   1.000
_cell.angle_alpha   90.00
_cell.angle_beta   90.00
_cell.angle_gamma   90.00
#
_symmetry.space_group_name_H-M   'P 1'
#
loop_
_entity.id
_entity.type
_entity.pdbx_description
1 polymer ?
#
loop_
_entity_poly.entity_id
_entity_poly.type
_entity_poly.pdbx_seq_one_letter_code
_entity_poly.pdbx_strand_id
1 'polypeptide(L)'
;MTSLMDAMVDPDILYSGVHFKRRQEDWMADRLSQLPDEILAFVLSFLSIRDAVRTRALSCRWRHLSPSLSALQFTSLSLFGRKDARNRTIKLDYQSKFVRAVDQFLKLYRGRNINTLEVHFALGNTFACHIDNWIKFVAEMKIERIDMDFDFMLLRKGDQRYEFPCYLLPAGDASYLKHLRLGSCLLMLSSSSACQLGSLSTLELCDVKVSPSGLNTIFSSCVNLISLKLLRSTLPTTLHINGQLPSLKTLVIESFDPMELGLSSMTLENFVFKGDADFSCCNVPFLKKVLLFSSGLWIFGKLALNIPQVQDLCLLINDQVS
;
A
#
# COMPACT_ATOMS: atom_id res chain seq x y z
N MET A 1 19.90 25.58 -11.78
CA MET A 1 19.65 24.19 -12.24
C MET A 1 20.90 23.30 -12.14
N THR A 2 21.86 23.65 -11.28
CA THR A 2 23.09 22.89 -10.97
C THR A 2 22.92 21.95 -9.77
N SER A 3 21.96 22.21 -8.88
CA SER A 3 21.78 21.49 -7.61
C SER A 3 21.15 20.08 -7.70
N LEU A 4 20.72 19.61 -8.88
CA LEU A 4 20.18 18.26 -9.08
C LEU A 4 21.28 17.23 -9.40
N MET A 5 22.45 17.67 -9.89
CA MET A 5 23.56 16.79 -10.26
C MET A 5 24.47 16.49 -9.06
N ASP A 6 24.67 17.44 -8.15
CA ASP A 6 25.63 17.32 -7.04
C ASP A 6 25.22 16.34 -5.93
N ALA A 7 23.96 15.94 -5.87
CA ALA A 7 23.46 15.05 -4.80
C ALA A 7 23.55 13.55 -5.14
N MET A 8 23.99 13.17 -6.35
CA MET A 8 23.93 11.78 -6.83
C MET A 8 25.21 11.26 -7.52
N VAL A 9 26.34 11.99 -7.44
CA VAL A 9 27.59 11.58 -8.10
C VAL A 9 28.74 11.53 -7.09
N ASP A 10 29.40 10.37 -7.04
CA ASP A 10 30.65 10.11 -6.29
C ASP A 10 31.83 10.82 -6.99
N PRO A 11 32.67 11.63 -6.32
CA PRO A 11 33.66 12.48 -6.98
C PRO A 11 34.85 11.77 -7.65
N ASP A 12 35.04 10.46 -7.47
CA ASP A 12 36.30 9.79 -7.84
C ASP A 12 36.34 9.12 -9.23
N ILE A 13 35.42 9.45 -10.15
CA ILE A 13 35.46 8.91 -11.52
C ILE A 13 35.59 10.02 -12.56
N LEU A 14 36.72 10.72 -12.56
CA LEU A 14 37.18 11.49 -13.72
C LEU A 14 38.70 11.55 -13.67
N TYR A 15 39.37 10.83 -14.57
CA TYR A 15 40.56 11.22 -15.35
C TYR A 15 41.26 9.97 -15.93
N SER A 16 40.98 9.66 -17.18
CA SER A 16 42.03 9.26 -18.13
C SER A 16 41.55 9.53 -19.55
N GLY A 17 42.18 10.50 -20.19
CA GLY A 17 42.00 10.78 -21.60
C GLY A 17 42.84 9.82 -22.43
N VAL A 18 42.21 9.19 -23.42
CA VAL A 18 42.92 8.58 -24.55
C VAL A 18 42.17 8.94 -25.82
N HIS A 19 42.85 9.68 -26.70
CA HIS A 19 42.38 10.02 -28.04
C HIS A 19 42.19 8.75 -28.88
N PHE A 20 40.97 8.48 -29.34
CA PHE A 20 40.71 7.47 -30.36
C PHE A 20 40.30 8.13 -31.69
N LYS A 21 41.07 7.85 -32.73
CA LYS A 21 40.91 8.29 -34.12
C LYS A 21 39.55 7.80 -34.66
N ARG A 22 38.70 8.71 -35.15
CA ARG A 22 37.41 8.40 -35.78
C ARG A 22 37.61 7.51 -37.02
N ARG A 23 37.12 6.28 -36.97
CA ARG A 23 36.66 5.54 -38.15
C ARG A 23 35.18 5.87 -38.39
N GLN A 24 34.87 6.12 -39.65
CA GLN A 24 33.55 6.46 -40.17
C GLN A 24 32.74 5.16 -40.23
N GLU A 25 31.84 4.97 -39.26
CA GLU A 25 30.88 3.87 -39.21
C GLU A 25 29.47 4.46 -39.10
N ASP A 26 28.52 3.81 -39.77
CA ASP A 26 27.14 4.21 -40.02
C ASP A 26 26.47 4.97 -38.87
N TRP A 27 25.89 6.13 -39.20
CA TRP A 27 24.89 6.77 -38.35
C TRP A 27 23.66 5.84 -38.29
N MET A 28 23.66 4.92 -37.33
CA MET A 28 22.44 4.31 -36.80
C MET A 28 21.51 5.47 -36.45
N ALA A 29 20.60 5.80 -37.36
CA ALA A 29 19.59 6.84 -37.14
C ALA A 29 18.96 6.55 -35.78
N ASP A 30 18.92 7.56 -34.90
CA ASP A 30 18.35 7.39 -33.57
C ASP A 30 16.85 7.11 -33.71
N ARG A 31 16.52 5.81 -33.79
CA ARG A 31 15.16 5.33 -34.03
C ARG A 31 14.24 5.70 -32.89
N LEU A 32 14.78 5.95 -31.70
CA LEU A 32 14.01 6.38 -30.53
C LEU A 32 13.51 7.82 -30.69
N SER A 33 14.34 8.74 -31.22
CA SER A 33 13.88 10.11 -31.47
C SER A 33 12.91 10.24 -32.65
N GLN A 34 12.70 9.18 -33.44
CA GLN A 34 11.68 9.12 -34.51
C GLN A 34 10.31 8.62 -34.02
N LEU A 35 10.22 8.05 -32.81
CA LEU A 35 8.95 7.56 -32.28
C LEU A 35 8.01 8.72 -31.88
N PRO A 36 6.68 8.58 -32.01
CA PRO A 36 5.71 9.52 -31.48
C PRO A 36 5.79 9.68 -29.95
N ASP A 37 5.37 10.82 -29.43
CA ASP A 37 5.41 11.13 -27.99
C ASP A 37 4.62 10.12 -27.16
N GLU A 38 3.53 9.58 -27.72
CA GLU A 38 2.70 8.56 -27.09
C GLU A 38 3.46 7.24 -26.88
N ILE A 39 4.24 6.82 -27.87
CA ILE A 39 5.05 5.59 -27.79
C ILE A 39 6.21 5.79 -26.81
N LEU A 40 6.82 6.97 -26.80
CA LEU A 40 7.87 7.29 -25.83
C LEU A 40 7.32 7.36 -24.40
N ALA A 41 6.14 7.93 -24.19
CA ALA A 41 5.44 7.92 -22.91
C ALA A 41 5.05 6.49 -22.45
N PHE A 42 4.70 5.62 -23.40
CA PHE A 42 4.47 4.20 -23.15
C PHE A 42 5.75 3.47 -22.74
N VAL A 43 6.88 3.68 -23.44
CA VAL A 43 8.19 3.13 -23.04
C VAL A 43 8.59 3.59 -21.64
N LEU A 44 8.42 4.88 -21.33
CA LEU A 44 8.70 5.42 -19.99
C LEU A 44 7.81 4.79 -18.90
N SER A 45 6.63 4.26 -19.24
CA SER A 45 5.73 3.62 -18.28
C SER A 45 6.26 2.28 -17.75
N PHE A 46 7.19 1.63 -18.46
CA PHE A 46 7.85 0.40 -18.03
C PHE A 46 9.11 0.63 -17.19
N LEU A 47 9.55 1.88 -17.04
CA LEU A 47 10.75 2.22 -16.30
C LEU A 47 10.43 2.40 -14.80
N SER A 48 11.39 2.04 -13.95
CA SER A 48 11.36 2.47 -12.55
C SER A 48 11.36 4.00 -12.47
N ILE A 49 10.85 4.58 -11.38
CA ILE A 49 10.88 6.05 -11.19
C ILE A 49 12.29 6.61 -11.40
N ARG A 50 13.32 5.94 -10.86
CA ARG A 50 14.72 6.31 -11.03
C ARG A 50 15.13 6.31 -12.51
N ASP A 51 14.79 5.27 -13.24
CA ASP A 51 15.19 5.14 -14.63
C ASP A 51 14.38 6.09 -15.52
N ALA A 52 13.09 6.31 -15.24
CA ALA A 52 12.29 7.33 -15.90
C ALA A 52 12.89 8.74 -15.72
N VAL A 53 13.34 9.09 -14.51
CA VAL A 53 14.03 10.36 -14.25
C VAL A 53 15.36 10.45 -15.01
N ARG A 54 16.14 9.37 -15.08
CA ARG A 54 17.38 9.33 -15.88
C ARG A 54 17.11 9.49 -17.37
N THR A 55 16.06 8.84 -17.89
CA THR A 55 15.68 8.95 -19.30
C THR A 55 15.29 10.37 -19.68
N ARG A 56 14.74 11.17 -18.74
CA ARG A 56 14.48 12.60 -18.95
C ARG A 56 15.74 13.45 -19.15
N ALA A 57 16.92 12.95 -18.76
CA ALA A 57 18.19 13.62 -19.00
C ALA A 57 18.75 13.36 -20.41
N LEU A 58 18.22 12.36 -21.14
CA LEU A 58 18.75 11.95 -22.45
C LEU A 58 18.42 12.94 -23.58
N SER A 59 17.31 13.67 -23.51
CA SER A 59 17.03 14.77 -24.45
C SER A 59 15.98 15.75 -23.91
N CYS A 60 15.94 16.96 -24.47
CA CYS A 60 14.89 17.95 -24.17
C CYS A 60 13.48 17.39 -24.43
N ARG A 61 13.30 16.54 -25.44
CA ARG A 61 12.00 15.92 -25.74
C ARG A 61 11.58 14.97 -24.62
N TRP A 62 12.45 14.05 -24.21
CA TRP A 62 12.19 13.13 -23.09
C TRP A 62 11.94 13.85 -21.77
N ARG A 63 12.56 15.02 -21.55
CA ARG A 63 12.32 15.86 -20.37
C ARG A 63 10.86 16.30 -20.25
N HIS A 64 10.18 16.54 -21.36
CA HIS A 64 8.80 17.04 -21.41
C HIS A 64 7.75 15.93 -21.52
N LEU A 65 8.17 14.70 -21.82
CA LEU A 65 7.30 13.54 -21.79
C LEU A 65 6.96 13.16 -20.35
N SER A 66 5.67 12.99 -20.09
CA SER A 66 5.22 12.35 -18.86
C SER A 66 4.88 10.91 -19.18
N PRO A 67 5.46 9.93 -18.47
CA PRO A 67 5.04 8.54 -18.64
C PRO A 67 3.56 8.40 -18.31
N SER A 68 2.87 7.57 -19.09
CA SER A 68 1.53 7.10 -18.74
C SER A 68 1.62 6.09 -17.60
N LEU A 69 2.03 6.56 -16.42
CA LEU A 69 2.09 5.74 -15.21
C LEU A 69 0.67 5.64 -14.65
N SER A 70 0.11 4.44 -14.68
CA SER A 70 -1.09 4.15 -13.89
C SER A 70 -0.79 4.17 -12.39
N ALA A 71 0.46 3.89 -11.99
CA ALA A 71 0.89 3.85 -10.60
C ALA A 71 2.21 4.59 -10.35
N LEU A 72 2.28 5.39 -9.29
CA LEU A 72 3.52 5.94 -8.75
C LEU A 72 3.99 5.07 -7.58
N GLN A 73 5.13 4.40 -7.73
CA GLN A 73 5.66 3.47 -6.72
C GLN A 73 6.97 3.97 -6.11
N PHE A 74 6.91 4.39 -4.85
CA PHE A 74 8.05 4.86 -4.07
C PHE A 74 8.44 3.83 -3.02
N THR A 75 9.54 3.12 -3.28
CA THR A 75 10.11 2.14 -2.37
C THR A 75 11.62 2.35 -2.29
N SER A 76 12.28 1.74 -1.30
CA SER A 76 13.75 1.75 -1.24
C SER A 76 14.37 1.16 -2.51
N LEU A 77 13.72 0.15 -3.10
CA LEU A 77 14.16 -0.45 -4.36
C LEU A 77 13.98 0.51 -5.54
N SER A 78 12.84 1.19 -5.65
CA SER A 78 12.56 2.06 -6.80
C SER A 78 13.40 3.34 -6.79
N LEU A 79 13.75 3.88 -5.61
CA LEU A 79 14.54 5.10 -5.48
C LEU A 79 16.05 4.84 -5.34
N PHE A 80 16.46 3.82 -4.58
CA PHE A 80 17.87 3.58 -4.27
C PHE A 80 18.44 2.30 -4.91
N GLY A 81 17.61 1.46 -5.53
CA GLY A 81 18.05 0.19 -6.12
C GLY A 81 18.48 -0.85 -5.08
N ARG A 82 18.10 -0.68 -3.81
CA ARG A 82 18.44 -1.59 -2.71
C ARG A 82 17.16 -2.08 -2.05
N LYS A 83 17.14 -3.36 -1.67
CA LYS A 83 16.12 -3.84 -0.72
C LYS A 83 16.55 -3.44 0.67
N ASP A 84 15.64 -2.88 1.45
CA ASP A 84 15.92 -2.62 2.86
C ASP A 84 16.18 -3.95 3.56
N ALA A 85 17.32 -4.02 4.24
CA ALA A 85 17.62 -5.16 5.10
C ALA A 85 16.71 -5.06 6.32
N ARG A 86 15.66 -5.88 6.38
CA ARG A 86 14.68 -5.95 7.47
C ARG A 86 15.27 -6.17 8.88
N ASN A 87 16.58 -6.38 8.99
CA ASN A 87 17.29 -6.67 10.24
C ASN A 87 18.15 -5.50 10.77
N ARG A 88 18.10 -4.31 10.15
CA ARG A 88 18.84 -3.13 10.65
C ARG A 88 17.97 -1.89 10.70
N THR A 89 18.01 -1.18 11.82
CA THR A 89 17.36 0.12 11.99
C THR A 89 17.78 1.09 10.89
N ILE A 90 16.81 1.71 10.22
CA ILE A 90 17.08 2.65 9.16
C ILE A 90 17.63 3.96 9.74
N LYS A 91 18.63 4.55 9.07
CA LYS A 91 19.22 5.82 9.49
C LYS A 91 18.32 6.99 9.09
N LEU A 92 18.16 8.00 9.95
CA LEU A 92 17.39 9.23 9.68
C LEU A 92 17.81 9.91 8.37
N ASP A 93 19.12 9.98 8.09
CA ASP A 93 19.62 10.55 6.82
C ASP A 93 19.05 9.83 5.59
N TYR A 94 18.86 8.51 5.67
CA TYR A 94 18.26 7.73 4.59
C TYR A 94 16.76 8.01 4.44
N GLN A 95 16.05 8.18 5.55
CA GLN A 95 14.63 8.59 5.55
C GLN A 95 14.46 10.00 4.98
N SER A 96 15.28 10.95 5.40
CA SER A 96 15.26 12.32 4.87
C SER A 96 15.57 12.37 3.37
N LYS A 97 16.50 11.53 2.88
CA LYS A 97 16.78 11.38 1.44
C LYS A 97 15.59 10.84 0.67
N PHE A 98 14.92 9.81 1.22
CA PHE A 98 13.72 9.24 0.62
C PHE A 98 12.61 10.29 0.52
N VAL A 99 12.26 10.91 1.64
CA VAL A 99 11.20 11.92 1.72
C VAL A 99 11.47 13.09 0.77
N ARG A 100 12.71 13.60 0.75
CA ARG A 100 13.09 14.68 -0.17
C ARG A 100 12.93 14.28 -1.63
N ALA A 101 13.26 13.06 -2.00
CA ALA A 101 13.12 12.56 -3.36
C ALA A 101 11.63 12.45 -3.76
N VAL A 102 10.79 11.91 -2.88
CA VAL A 102 9.33 11.81 -3.11
C VAL A 102 8.72 13.21 -3.24
N ASP A 103 9.01 14.12 -2.31
CA ASP A 103 8.53 15.50 -2.36
C ASP A 103 8.88 16.20 -3.66
N GLN A 104 10.15 16.11 -4.06
CA GLN A 104 10.62 16.74 -5.30
C GLN A 104 9.94 16.13 -6.52
N PHE A 105 9.73 14.81 -6.53
CA PHE A 105 9.05 14.14 -7.62
C PHE A 105 7.58 14.59 -7.72
N LEU A 106 6.82 14.52 -6.62
CA LEU A 106 5.40 14.88 -6.61
C LEU A 106 5.19 16.35 -6.96
N LYS A 107 6.04 17.26 -6.45
CA LYS A 107 6.00 18.69 -6.78
C LYS A 107 6.19 18.97 -8.28
N LEU A 108 7.00 18.15 -8.96
CA LEU A 108 7.32 18.30 -10.37
C LEU A 108 6.43 17.45 -11.28
N TYR A 109 5.57 16.62 -10.71
CA TYR A 109 4.73 15.72 -11.48
C TYR A 109 3.66 16.52 -12.23
N ARG A 110 3.60 16.32 -13.56
CA ARG A 110 2.64 16.97 -14.47
C ARG A 110 1.88 15.97 -15.34
N GLY A 111 2.04 14.68 -15.08
CA GLY A 111 1.35 13.64 -15.81
C GLY A 111 -0.14 13.62 -15.51
N ARG A 112 -0.88 12.89 -16.33
CA ARG A 112 -2.32 12.68 -16.19
C ARG A 112 -2.58 11.18 -16.05
N ASN A 113 -3.75 10.82 -15.52
CA ASN A 113 -4.24 9.44 -15.44
C ASN A 113 -3.47 8.51 -14.47
N ILE A 114 -2.93 9.05 -13.37
CA ILE A 114 -2.49 8.19 -12.25
C ILE A 114 -3.72 7.68 -11.51
N ASN A 115 -3.77 6.38 -11.27
CA ASN A 115 -4.81 5.75 -10.45
C ASN A 115 -4.31 5.23 -9.10
N THR A 116 -2.99 5.09 -8.92
CA THR A 116 -2.38 4.53 -7.71
C THR A 116 -1.19 5.34 -7.22
N LEU A 117 -1.14 5.61 -5.91
CA LEU A 117 0.05 6.04 -5.19
C LEU A 117 0.47 4.94 -4.20
N GLU A 118 1.68 4.44 -4.35
CA GLU A 118 2.28 3.41 -3.50
C GLU A 118 3.54 3.96 -2.83
N VAL A 119 3.61 3.88 -1.50
CA VAL A 119 4.77 4.32 -0.71
C VAL A 119 5.08 3.27 0.35
N HIS A 120 6.13 2.47 0.12
CA HIS A 120 6.61 1.48 1.09
C HIS A 120 8.01 1.85 1.55
N PHE A 121 8.09 2.41 2.76
CA PHE A 121 9.35 2.83 3.34
C PHE A 121 9.21 3.10 4.84
N ALA A 122 10.23 2.77 5.63
CA ALA A 122 10.20 3.00 7.06
C ALA A 122 10.14 4.50 7.40
N LEU A 123 8.96 5.00 7.79
CA LEU A 123 8.73 6.39 8.15
C LEU A 123 7.86 6.48 9.42
N GLY A 124 8.29 7.29 10.38
CA GLY A 124 7.49 7.58 11.57
C GLY A 124 6.84 8.95 11.51
N ASN A 125 6.25 9.33 12.64
CA ASN A 125 5.55 10.59 12.82
C ASN A 125 6.45 11.82 12.63
N THR A 126 7.78 11.65 12.76
CA THR A 126 8.77 12.68 12.43
C THR A 126 8.59 13.27 11.01
N PHE A 127 8.02 12.49 10.07
CA PHE A 127 7.78 12.92 8.68
C PHE A 127 6.30 13.20 8.35
N ALA A 128 5.43 13.32 9.36
CA ALA A 128 3.98 13.44 9.17
C ALA A 128 3.57 14.53 8.17
N CYS A 129 4.15 15.73 8.27
CA CYS A 129 3.80 16.84 7.37
C CYS A 129 4.10 16.56 5.89
N HIS A 130 5.11 15.73 5.59
CA HIS A 130 5.44 15.32 4.23
C HIS A 130 4.44 14.27 3.73
N ILE A 131 4.14 13.27 4.57
CA ILE A 131 3.16 12.22 4.25
C ILE A 131 1.77 12.83 4.02
N ASP A 132 1.36 13.79 4.86
CA ASP A 132 0.11 14.54 4.70
C ASP A 132 0.06 15.26 3.34
N ASN A 133 1.17 15.84 2.89
CA ASN A 133 1.25 16.48 1.58
C ASN A 133 1.17 15.48 0.43
N TRP A 134 1.66 14.25 0.61
CA TRP A 134 1.48 13.18 -0.38
C TRP A 134 0.01 12.76 -0.48
N ILE A 135 -0.70 12.74 0.64
CA ILE A 135 -2.15 12.48 0.66
C ILE A 135 -2.93 13.65 0.03
N LYS A 136 -2.52 14.91 0.24
CA LYS A 136 -3.08 16.06 -0.49
C LYS A 136 -2.85 15.95 -2.00
N PHE A 137 -1.68 15.48 -2.42
CA PHE A 137 -1.42 15.21 -3.83
C PHE A 137 -2.36 14.14 -4.40
N VAL A 138 -2.64 13.06 -3.66
CA VAL A 138 -3.70 12.09 -4.02
C VAL A 138 -5.04 12.80 -4.18
N ALA A 139 -5.34 13.72 -3.26
CA ALA A 139 -6.57 14.49 -3.29
C ALA A 139 -6.73 15.33 -4.57
N GLU A 140 -5.67 16.05 -4.92
CA GLU A 140 -5.59 16.93 -6.10
C GLU A 140 -5.67 16.13 -7.41
N MET A 141 -5.02 14.97 -7.47
CA MET A 141 -4.93 14.14 -8.67
C MET A 141 -6.11 13.15 -8.83
N LYS A 142 -7.02 13.09 -7.85
CA LYS A 142 -8.16 12.16 -7.79
C LYS A 142 -7.75 10.69 -7.94
N ILE A 143 -6.69 10.30 -7.24
CA ILE A 143 -6.12 8.95 -7.29
C ILE A 143 -7.05 7.96 -6.58
N GLU A 144 -7.44 6.87 -7.24
CA GLU A 144 -8.40 5.89 -6.72
C GLU A 144 -7.81 4.87 -5.73
N ARG A 145 -6.48 4.69 -5.72
CA ARG A 145 -5.78 3.70 -4.90
C ARG A 145 -4.65 4.32 -4.10
N ILE A 146 -4.68 4.13 -2.78
CA ILE A 146 -3.58 4.47 -1.88
C ILE A 146 -3.05 3.18 -1.28
N ASP A 147 -1.74 2.97 -1.38
CA ASP A 147 -1.03 1.88 -0.71
C ASP A 147 0.18 2.46 0.03
N MET A 148 0.11 2.53 1.35
CA MET A 148 1.19 3.07 2.16
C MET A 148 1.55 2.09 3.26
N ASP A 149 2.83 1.70 3.33
CA ASP A 149 3.36 0.83 4.38
C ASP A 149 4.62 1.45 4.96
N PHE A 150 4.60 1.72 6.26
CA PHE A 150 5.61 2.52 6.93
C PHE A 150 6.61 1.72 7.76
N ASP A 151 6.62 0.38 7.65
CA ASP A 151 7.61 -0.53 8.23
C ASP A 151 8.08 -0.09 9.65
N PHE A 152 7.13 0.16 10.57
CA PHE A 152 7.41 0.81 11.87
C PHE A 152 8.49 0.07 12.68
N MET A 153 8.56 -1.25 12.53
CA MET A 153 9.55 -2.12 13.18
C MET A 153 11.01 -1.80 12.79
N LEU A 154 11.22 -1.09 11.69
CA LEU A 154 12.55 -0.66 11.21
C LEU A 154 12.95 0.75 11.68
N LEU A 155 12.05 1.45 12.38
CA LEU A 155 12.31 2.80 12.88
C LEU A 155 13.30 2.83 14.03
N ARG A 156 13.90 4.00 14.24
CA ARG A 156 14.75 4.27 15.39
C ARG A 156 13.92 4.29 16.67
N LYS A 157 14.54 3.86 17.76
CA LYS A 157 13.97 3.95 19.11
C LYS A 157 13.61 5.41 19.41
N GLY A 158 12.34 5.68 19.69
CA GLY A 158 11.81 7.00 20.05
C GLY A 158 10.89 7.64 19.01
N ASP A 159 10.92 7.22 17.74
CA ASP A 159 9.94 7.68 16.74
C ASP A 159 8.60 6.99 16.96
N GLN A 160 7.51 7.71 16.67
CA GLN A 160 6.15 7.22 16.87
C GLN A 160 5.54 6.78 15.53
N ARG A 161 4.52 5.93 15.59
CA ARG A 161 3.75 5.56 14.39
C ARG A 161 3.09 6.81 13.83
N TYR A 162 3.13 6.96 12.51
CA TYR A 162 2.39 8.01 11.82
C TYR A 162 0.89 7.83 12.05
N GLU A 163 0.19 8.91 12.37
CA GLU A 163 -1.28 8.93 12.44
C GLU A 163 -1.87 9.28 11.08
N PHE A 164 -2.57 8.33 10.47
CA PHE A 164 -3.10 8.52 9.13
C PHE A 164 -4.27 9.53 9.13
N PRO A 165 -4.19 10.64 8.38
CA PRO A 165 -5.11 11.77 8.44
C PRO A 165 -6.34 11.49 7.58
N CYS A 166 -7.28 10.70 8.11
CA CYS A 166 -8.50 10.35 7.38
C CYS A 166 -9.30 11.57 6.90
N TYR A 167 -9.20 12.70 7.60
CA TYR A 167 -9.87 13.95 7.22
C TYR A 167 -9.34 14.57 5.90
N LEU A 168 -8.17 14.15 5.41
CA LEU A 168 -7.64 14.56 4.11
C LEU A 168 -8.20 13.72 2.94
N LEU A 169 -8.87 12.61 3.23
CA LEU A 169 -9.50 11.79 2.20
C LEU A 169 -10.77 12.48 1.64
N PRO A 170 -11.11 12.22 0.36
CA PRO A 170 -12.31 12.79 -0.22
C PRO A 170 -13.58 12.24 0.45
N ALA A 171 -14.55 13.11 0.74
CA ALA A 171 -15.79 12.76 1.43
C ALA A 171 -17.03 12.95 0.54
N GLY A 172 -18.06 12.14 0.80
CA GLY A 172 -19.38 12.27 0.16
C GLY A 172 -19.36 12.03 -1.36
N ASP A 173 -20.09 12.85 -2.12
CA ASP A 173 -20.22 12.69 -3.58
C ASP A 173 -18.90 12.92 -4.34
N ALA A 174 -17.90 13.54 -3.69
CA ALA A 174 -16.58 13.74 -4.24
C ALA A 174 -15.65 12.52 -4.06
N SER A 175 -16.11 11.46 -3.40
CA SER A 175 -15.28 10.30 -3.08
C SER A 175 -15.02 9.40 -4.30
N TYR A 176 -13.81 9.49 -4.84
CA TYR A 176 -13.28 8.63 -5.90
C TYR A 176 -12.40 7.48 -5.37
N LEU A 177 -12.00 7.51 -4.10
CA LEU A 177 -11.07 6.53 -3.53
C LEU A 177 -11.72 5.15 -3.41
N LYS A 178 -11.24 4.16 -4.16
CA LYS A 178 -11.80 2.80 -4.19
C LYS A 178 -10.98 1.80 -3.39
N HIS A 179 -9.69 2.05 -3.20
CA HIS A 179 -8.77 1.11 -2.56
C HIS A 179 -7.87 1.84 -1.57
N LEU A 180 -7.88 1.39 -0.31
CA LEU A 180 -7.01 1.90 0.73
C LEU A 180 -6.26 0.74 1.39
N ARG A 181 -4.94 0.75 1.27
CA ARG A 181 -4.04 -0.12 2.02
C ARG A 181 -3.14 0.72 2.91
N LEU A 182 -3.15 0.41 4.20
CA LEU A 182 -2.32 1.06 5.22
C LEU A 182 -1.51 0.03 5.99
N GLY A 183 -0.23 0.32 6.21
CA GLY A 183 0.72 -0.55 6.87
C GLY A 183 1.48 0.17 7.98
N SER A 184 1.62 -0.46 9.15
CA SER A 184 2.46 0.01 10.26
C SER A 184 2.19 1.45 10.75
N CYS A 185 0.93 1.91 10.70
CA CYS A 185 0.52 3.24 11.16
C CYS A 185 -0.53 3.19 12.28
N LEU A 186 -1.01 4.36 12.70
CA LEU A 186 -2.20 4.54 13.53
C LEU A 186 -3.37 4.97 12.65
N LEU A 187 -4.55 4.42 12.92
CA LEU A 187 -5.80 4.81 12.25
C LEU A 187 -6.82 5.24 13.31
N MET A 188 -6.90 6.55 13.54
CA MET A 188 -7.83 7.14 14.48
C MET A 188 -9.06 7.65 13.73
N LEU A 189 -10.17 6.94 13.91
CA LEU A 189 -11.44 7.25 13.25
C LEU A 189 -12.46 7.74 14.28
N SER A 190 -13.15 8.82 13.92
CA SER A 190 -14.32 9.38 14.59
C SER A 190 -15.56 9.20 13.72
N SER A 191 -16.75 9.44 14.29
CA SER A 191 -18.01 9.42 13.51
C SER A 191 -18.01 10.40 12.33
N SER A 192 -17.26 11.50 12.43
CA SER A 192 -17.06 12.45 11.31
C SER A 192 -16.19 11.92 10.18
N SER A 193 -15.49 10.79 10.38
CA SER A 193 -14.65 10.12 9.36
C SER A 193 -15.44 9.12 8.51
N ALA A 194 -16.73 8.92 8.81
CA ALA A 194 -17.59 7.94 8.13
C ALA A 194 -17.77 8.25 6.64
N CYS A 195 -17.93 9.53 6.29
CA CYS A 195 -18.21 9.95 4.91
C CYS A 195 -17.03 9.79 3.95
N GLN A 196 -15.80 9.65 4.45
CA GLN A 196 -14.60 9.43 3.65
C GLN A 196 -14.45 7.97 3.21
N LEU A 197 -15.01 7.03 3.97
CA LEU A 197 -14.81 5.60 3.74
C LEU A 197 -15.89 4.96 2.86
N GLY A 198 -17.03 5.65 2.66
CA GLY A 198 -18.21 5.08 1.99
C GLY A 198 -18.00 4.64 0.54
N SER A 199 -16.99 5.17 -0.14
CA SER A 199 -16.68 4.81 -1.54
C SER A 199 -15.72 3.63 -1.69
N LEU A 200 -15.11 3.16 -0.59
CA LEU A 200 -14.11 2.09 -0.61
C LEU A 200 -14.72 0.75 -0.99
N SER A 201 -14.08 0.10 -1.96
CA SER A 201 -14.35 -1.29 -2.35
C SER A 201 -13.36 -2.27 -1.72
N THR A 202 -12.14 -1.81 -1.40
CA THR A 202 -11.17 -2.63 -0.66
C THR A 202 -10.49 -1.82 0.44
N LEU A 203 -10.38 -2.43 1.61
CA LEU A 203 -9.66 -1.90 2.76
C LEU A 203 -8.71 -2.97 3.28
N GLU A 204 -7.42 -2.64 3.35
CA GLU A 204 -6.38 -3.52 3.88
C GLU A 204 -5.56 -2.81 4.95
N LEU A 205 -5.60 -3.32 6.17
CA LEU A 205 -4.89 -2.79 7.32
C LEU A 205 -3.85 -3.82 7.77
N CYS A 206 -2.57 -3.50 7.61
CA CYS A 206 -1.44 -4.38 7.94
C CYS A 206 -0.65 -3.83 9.13
N ASP A 207 -0.60 -4.52 10.26
CA ASP A 207 0.06 -4.01 11.47
C ASP A 207 -0.42 -2.58 11.79
N VAL A 208 -1.71 -2.29 11.65
CA VAL A 208 -2.28 -0.97 11.95
C VAL A 208 -2.89 -1.00 13.33
N LYS A 209 -2.63 0.04 14.13
CA LYS A 209 -3.34 0.23 15.39
C LYS A 209 -4.63 1.00 15.12
N VAL A 210 -5.75 0.32 15.27
CA VAL A 210 -7.09 0.89 15.09
C VAL A 210 -7.76 1.05 16.45
N SER A 211 -8.40 2.19 16.71
CA SER A 211 -9.19 2.35 17.92
C SER A 211 -10.45 1.47 17.87
N PRO A 212 -10.99 1.02 19.03
CA PRO A 212 -12.24 0.24 19.04
C PRO A 212 -13.42 0.97 18.38
N SER A 213 -13.53 2.28 18.60
CA SER A 213 -14.52 3.13 17.92
C SER A 213 -14.28 3.23 16.41
N GLY A 214 -13.03 3.14 15.98
CA GLY A 214 -12.66 3.18 14.58
C GLY A 214 -13.07 1.92 13.82
N LEU A 215 -12.93 0.74 14.42
CA LEU A 215 -13.46 -0.50 13.82
C LEU A 215 -14.97 -0.44 13.61
N ASN A 216 -15.72 0.07 14.60
CA ASN A 216 -17.16 0.25 14.46
C ASN A 216 -17.51 1.25 13.35
N THR A 217 -16.73 2.32 13.20
CA THR A 217 -16.86 3.27 12.09
C THR A 217 -16.62 2.60 10.74
N ILE A 218 -15.60 1.76 10.62
CA ILE A 218 -15.32 0.99 9.40
C ILE A 218 -16.52 0.10 9.05
N PHE A 219 -17.05 -0.66 10.01
CA PHE A 219 -18.16 -1.58 9.76
C PHE A 219 -19.45 -0.86 9.38
N SER A 220 -19.73 0.30 9.98
CA SER A 220 -20.96 1.05 9.70
C SER A 220 -20.88 1.91 8.44
N SER A 221 -19.68 2.36 8.04
CA SER A 221 -19.51 3.36 6.98
C SER A 221 -19.14 2.75 5.62
N CYS A 222 -18.45 1.61 5.59
CA CYS A 222 -17.93 1.01 4.37
C CYS A 222 -18.97 0.11 3.66
N VAL A 223 -20.12 0.67 3.28
CA VAL A 223 -21.26 -0.11 2.72
C VAL A 223 -20.96 -0.76 1.36
N ASN A 224 -20.03 -0.20 0.59
CA ASN A 224 -19.61 -0.68 -0.73
C ASN A 224 -18.39 -1.62 -0.66
N LEU A 225 -17.94 -2.00 0.54
CA LEU A 225 -16.73 -2.78 0.73
C LEU A 225 -16.92 -4.22 0.27
N ILE A 226 -16.09 -4.64 -0.68
CA ILE A 226 -16.07 -5.98 -1.26
C ILE A 226 -15.00 -6.85 -0.58
N SER A 227 -13.85 -6.25 -0.25
CA SER A 227 -12.74 -6.94 0.39
C SER A 227 -12.25 -6.18 1.62
N LEU A 228 -12.23 -6.86 2.76
CA LEU A 228 -11.67 -6.36 4.01
C LEU A 228 -10.53 -7.29 4.45
N LYS A 229 -9.37 -6.71 4.75
CA LYS A 229 -8.24 -7.44 5.30
C LYS A 229 -7.72 -6.74 6.54
N LEU A 230 -7.67 -7.45 7.66
CA LEU A 230 -7.18 -6.99 8.95
C LEU A 230 -6.00 -7.90 9.32
N LEU A 231 -4.80 -7.51 8.95
CA LEU A 231 -3.60 -8.35 9.07
C LEU A 231 -2.72 -7.85 10.20
N ARG A 232 -2.53 -8.65 11.26
CA ARG A 232 -1.67 -8.32 12.42
C ARG A 232 -2.00 -6.96 13.05
N SER A 233 -3.23 -6.48 12.87
CA SER A 233 -3.70 -5.20 13.39
C SER A 233 -4.27 -5.38 14.79
N THR A 234 -4.32 -4.31 15.59
CA THR A 234 -4.89 -4.42 16.95
C THR A 234 -6.39 -4.62 16.87
N LEU A 235 -6.87 -5.80 17.25
CA LEU A 235 -8.29 -6.16 17.27
C LEU A 235 -8.75 -6.37 18.72
N PRO A 236 -10.04 -6.13 19.02
CA PRO A 236 -10.59 -6.47 20.32
C PRO A 236 -10.60 -7.99 20.54
N THR A 237 -10.61 -8.41 21.80
CA THR A 237 -10.71 -9.83 22.18
C THR A 237 -12.00 -10.48 21.69
N THR A 238 -13.07 -9.71 21.55
CA THR A 238 -14.35 -10.15 20.99
C THR A 238 -14.70 -9.25 19.82
N LEU A 239 -14.84 -9.84 18.63
CA LEU A 239 -15.14 -9.15 17.38
C LEU A 239 -16.39 -9.75 16.75
N HIS A 240 -17.43 -8.93 16.59
CA HIS A 240 -18.66 -9.31 15.91
C HIS A 240 -18.89 -8.47 14.67
N ILE A 241 -19.10 -9.12 13.53
CA ILE A 241 -19.46 -8.48 12.26
C ILE A 241 -20.86 -8.96 11.89
N ASN A 242 -21.84 -8.08 12.06
CA ASN A 242 -23.26 -8.44 12.04
C ASN A 242 -24.01 -7.72 10.92
N GLY A 243 -23.87 -8.17 9.68
CA GLY A 243 -24.61 -7.64 8.51
C GLY A 243 -24.38 -6.16 8.17
N GLN A 244 -23.45 -5.49 8.85
CA GLN A 244 -23.14 -4.06 8.63
C GLN A 244 -22.40 -3.81 7.30
N LEU A 245 -21.81 -4.86 6.71
CA LEU A 245 -21.07 -4.83 5.46
C LEU A 245 -21.81 -5.65 4.39
N PRO A 246 -22.86 -5.11 3.75
CA PRO A 246 -23.77 -5.88 2.90
C PRO A 246 -23.14 -6.36 1.59
N SER A 247 -22.06 -5.71 1.14
CA SER A 247 -21.37 -6.02 -0.11
C SER A 247 -20.12 -6.89 0.06
N LEU A 248 -19.80 -7.28 1.30
CA LEU A 248 -18.51 -7.91 1.61
C LEU A 248 -18.48 -9.36 1.13
N LYS A 249 -17.54 -9.63 0.20
CA LYS A 249 -17.32 -10.96 -0.37
C LYS A 249 -16.08 -11.65 0.17
N THR A 250 -15.07 -10.88 0.57
CA THR A 250 -13.79 -11.41 1.06
C THR A 250 -13.42 -10.78 2.39
N LEU A 251 -13.17 -11.63 3.39
CA LEU A 251 -12.68 -11.22 4.71
C LEU A 251 -11.42 -12.02 5.03
N VAL A 252 -10.34 -11.30 5.32
CA VAL A 252 -9.09 -11.89 5.81
C VAL A 252 -8.76 -11.28 7.16
N ILE A 253 -8.57 -12.12 8.16
CA ILE A 253 -8.13 -11.70 9.49
C ILE A 253 -6.89 -12.48 9.86
N GLU A 254 -5.82 -11.79 10.24
CA GLU A 254 -4.65 -12.38 10.88
C GLU A 254 -4.47 -11.74 12.26
N SER A 255 -4.55 -12.54 13.31
CA SER A 255 -4.35 -12.12 14.70
C SER A 255 -3.24 -12.94 15.35
N PHE A 256 -2.48 -12.31 16.25
CA PHE A 256 -1.56 -13.01 17.14
C PHE A 256 -2.20 -13.38 18.48
N ASP A 257 -3.20 -12.62 18.91
CA ASP A 257 -3.90 -12.85 20.16
C ASP A 257 -5.14 -13.72 19.93
N PRO A 258 -5.44 -14.67 20.83
CA PRO A 258 -6.68 -15.41 20.82
C PRO A 258 -7.90 -14.48 20.88
N MET A 259 -8.93 -14.74 20.07
CA MET A 259 -10.15 -13.93 20.06
C MET A 259 -11.44 -14.72 19.88
N GLU A 260 -12.56 -14.14 20.26
CA GLU A 260 -13.89 -14.59 19.87
C GLU A 260 -14.31 -13.86 18.59
N LEU A 261 -14.61 -14.61 17.53
CA LEU A 261 -15.03 -14.05 16.26
C LEU A 261 -16.46 -14.52 15.93
N GLY A 262 -17.39 -13.57 15.87
CA GLY A 262 -18.75 -13.83 15.39
C GLY A 262 -19.00 -13.20 14.03
N LEU A 263 -19.37 -14.03 13.06
CA LEU A 263 -19.79 -13.60 11.73
C LEU A 263 -21.28 -13.89 11.57
N SER A 264 -22.08 -12.84 11.35
CA SER A 264 -23.52 -13.04 11.14
C SER A 264 -24.10 -12.19 10.04
N SER A 265 -25.09 -12.76 9.33
CA SER A 265 -25.88 -12.08 8.29
C SER A 265 -25.03 -11.43 7.20
N MET A 266 -24.04 -12.17 6.69
CA MET A 266 -23.06 -11.66 5.72
C MET A 266 -23.24 -12.27 4.34
N THR A 267 -22.90 -11.52 3.30
CA THR A 267 -22.82 -11.97 1.90
C THR A 267 -21.46 -12.58 1.54
N LEU A 268 -20.71 -12.99 2.57
CA LEU A 268 -19.32 -13.41 2.48
C LEU A 268 -19.18 -14.67 1.63
N GLU A 269 -18.26 -14.65 0.66
CA GLU A 269 -17.94 -15.79 -0.21
C GLU A 269 -16.63 -16.47 0.19
N ASN A 270 -15.64 -15.68 0.62
CA ASN A 270 -14.30 -16.13 0.98
C ASN A 270 -13.92 -15.62 2.37
N PHE A 271 -13.54 -16.54 3.25
CA PHE A 271 -13.07 -16.23 4.58
C PHE A 271 -11.69 -16.85 4.82
N VAL A 272 -10.75 -16.04 5.27
CA VAL A 272 -9.43 -16.50 5.68
C VAL A 272 -9.17 -16.01 7.08
N PHE A 273 -8.85 -16.93 7.99
CA PHE A 273 -8.43 -16.58 9.34
C PHE A 273 -7.08 -17.21 9.63
N LYS A 274 -6.18 -16.42 10.21
CA LYS A 274 -4.89 -16.87 10.71
C LYS A 274 -4.71 -16.43 12.16
N GLY A 275 -4.47 -17.38 13.04
CA GLY A 275 -4.41 -17.18 14.49
C GLY A 275 -5.30 -18.17 15.21
N ASP A 276 -5.56 -17.90 16.49
CA ASP A 276 -6.43 -18.72 17.32
C ASP A 276 -7.74 -17.96 17.61
N ALA A 277 -8.89 -18.59 17.35
CA ALA A 277 -10.19 -17.97 17.65
C ALA A 277 -11.32 -18.95 17.93
N ASP A 278 -12.25 -18.55 18.80
CA ASP A 278 -13.55 -19.22 18.96
C ASP A 278 -14.54 -18.63 17.96
N PHE A 279 -14.99 -19.45 17.02
CA PHE A 279 -15.85 -19.00 15.92
C PHE A 279 -17.32 -19.26 16.20
N SER A 280 -18.12 -18.21 16.01
CA SER A 280 -19.56 -18.32 15.82
C SER A 280 -19.91 -17.82 14.43
N CYS A 281 -20.62 -18.64 13.65
CA CYS A 281 -21.09 -18.26 12.32
C CYS A 281 -22.59 -18.52 12.27
N CYS A 282 -23.37 -17.48 11.98
CA CYS A 282 -24.82 -17.58 11.89
C CYS A 282 -25.29 -16.93 10.59
N ASN A 283 -25.99 -17.67 9.75
CA ASN A 283 -26.57 -17.13 8.51
C ASN A 283 -25.52 -16.49 7.57
N VAL A 284 -24.57 -17.29 7.08
CA VAL A 284 -23.56 -16.92 6.07
C VAL A 284 -23.74 -17.76 4.79
N PRO A 285 -24.90 -17.63 4.10
CA PRO A 285 -25.36 -18.62 3.12
C PRO A 285 -24.49 -18.73 1.85
N PHE A 286 -23.68 -17.72 1.54
CA PHE A 286 -22.86 -17.68 0.34
C PHE A 286 -21.40 -18.08 0.58
N LEU A 287 -21.05 -18.49 1.80
CA LEU A 287 -19.68 -18.81 2.16
C LEU A 287 -19.24 -20.08 1.44
N LYS A 288 -18.29 -19.95 0.51
CA LYS A 288 -17.79 -21.05 -0.33
C LYS A 288 -16.43 -21.53 0.12
N LYS A 289 -15.53 -20.59 0.45
CA LYS A 289 -14.13 -20.89 0.76
C LYS A 289 -13.79 -20.42 2.16
N VAL A 290 -13.29 -21.34 2.97
CA VAL A 290 -12.81 -21.07 4.33
C VAL A 290 -11.41 -21.62 4.47
N LEU A 291 -10.44 -20.74 4.73
CA LEU A 291 -9.05 -21.11 5.01
C LEU A 291 -8.73 -20.72 6.45
N LEU A 292 -8.44 -21.71 7.29
CA LEU A 292 -8.09 -21.46 8.69
C LEU A 292 -6.67 -21.96 8.96
N PHE A 293 -5.86 -21.06 9.52
CA PHE A 293 -4.50 -21.31 9.95
C PHE A 293 -4.46 -21.13 11.47
N SER A 294 -4.43 -22.22 12.23
CA SER A 294 -4.44 -22.18 13.70
C SER A 294 -3.45 -23.19 14.27
N SER A 295 -3.00 -22.91 15.49
CA SER A 295 -2.19 -23.81 16.31
C SER A 295 -3.03 -24.85 17.08
N GLY A 296 -4.36 -24.69 17.15
CA GLY A 296 -5.24 -25.44 18.06
C GLY A 296 -6.29 -26.35 17.40
N LEU A 297 -6.45 -27.57 17.94
CA LEU A 297 -7.43 -28.59 17.50
C LEU A 297 -8.89 -28.35 17.97
N TRP A 298 -9.18 -27.29 18.73
CA TRP A 298 -10.51 -27.05 19.32
C TRP A 298 -11.50 -26.35 18.38
N ILE A 299 -11.00 -25.77 17.29
CA ILE A 299 -11.77 -25.08 16.25
C ILE A 299 -12.67 -26.06 15.44
N PHE A 300 -12.37 -27.36 15.48
CA PHE A 300 -12.91 -28.39 14.59
C PHE A 300 -14.36 -28.78 14.88
N GLY A 301 -14.76 -28.84 16.15
CA GLY A 301 -16.09 -29.35 16.54
C GLY A 301 -17.23 -28.36 16.26
N LYS A 302 -17.00 -27.05 16.45
CA LYS A 302 -18.04 -26.01 16.31
C LYS A 302 -18.23 -25.58 14.86
N LEU A 303 -17.17 -25.55 14.05
CA LEU A 303 -17.27 -25.06 12.67
C LEU A 303 -18.11 -25.96 11.77
N ALA A 304 -17.94 -27.29 11.86
CA ALA A 304 -18.69 -28.23 11.04
C ALA A 304 -20.21 -28.11 11.22
N LEU A 305 -20.67 -27.67 12.39
CA LEU A 305 -22.09 -27.43 12.69
C LEU A 305 -22.59 -26.07 12.15
N ASN A 306 -21.71 -25.06 12.09
CA ASN A 306 -22.10 -23.68 11.79
C ASN A 306 -22.07 -23.31 10.30
N ILE A 307 -21.35 -24.07 9.46
CA ILE A 307 -21.15 -23.75 8.04
C ILE A 307 -21.29 -24.98 7.10
N PRO A 308 -22.44 -25.68 7.12
CA PRO A 308 -22.64 -26.88 6.28
C PRO A 308 -22.58 -26.63 4.76
N GLN A 309 -22.71 -25.38 4.32
CA GLN A 309 -22.75 -24.96 2.91
C GLN A 309 -21.37 -24.75 2.25
N VAL A 310 -20.28 -24.83 3.02
CA VAL A 310 -18.93 -24.52 2.52
C VAL A 310 -18.43 -25.59 1.57
N GLN A 311 -17.92 -25.17 0.41
CA GLN A 311 -17.43 -26.06 -0.66
C GLN A 311 -15.96 -26.41 -0.47
N ASP A 312 -15.14 -25.41 -0.14
CA ASP A 312 -13.71 -25.55 0.08
C ASP A 312 -13.38 -25.17 1.53
N LEU A 313 -13.12 -26.18 2.37
CA LEU A 313 -12.58 -25.98 3.71
C LEU A 313 -11.12 -26.46 3.73
N CYS A 314 -10.18 -25.52 3.89
CA CYS A 314 -8.78 -25.85 4.10
C CYS A 314 -8.39 -25.50 5.52
N LEU A 315 -7.89 -26.51 6.25
CA LEU A 315 -7.39 -26.37 7.60
C LEU A 315 -5.89 -26.62 7.56
N LEU A 316 -5.11 -25.60 7.89
CA LEU A 316 -3.65 -25.69 7.96
C LEU A 316 -3.27 -25.56 9.42
N ILE A 317 -3.01 -26.72 10.03
CA ILE A 317 -2.50 -26.81 11.40
C ILE A 317 -1.00 -26.61 11.31
N ASN A 318 -0.51 -25.54 11.93
CA ASN A 318 0.92 -25.42 12.15
C ASN A 318 1.26 -26.28 13.37
N ASP A 319 1.71 -27.51 13.13
CA ASP A 319 2.42 -28.30 14.13
C ASP A 319 3.75 -27.58 14.43
N GLN A 320 3.72 -26.59 15.33
CA GLN A 320 4.92 -26.21 16.06
C GLN A 320 5.12 -27.26 17.16
N VAL A 321 5.50 -28.47 16.74
CA VAL A 321 6.17 -29.42 17.62
C VAL A 321 7.65 -29.04 17.61
N SER A 322 8.19 -28.89 18.83
CA SER A 322 9.56 -28.60 19.28
C SER A 322 10.02 -27.15 19.30
#